data_AF-A0A2N8KEP6-F1
#
_entry.id   AF-A0A2N8KEP6-F1
#
_cell.length_a   1.000
_cell.length_b   1.000
_cell.length_c   1.000
_cell.angle_alpha   90.00
_cell.angle_beta   90.00
_cell.angle_gamma   90.00
#
_symmetry.space_group_name_H-M   'P 1'
#
loop_
_entity.id
_entity.type
_entity.pdbx_description
1 polymer ?
#
loop_
_entity_poly.entity_id
_entity_poly.type
_entity_poly.pdbx_seq_one_letter_code
_entity_poly.pdbx_strand_id
1 'polypeptide(L)' 'RGDWGETDEATRQANDVAIRGDDPMISHFRITPELVLIVKTSEDHRTTVIQLPEERDMI' A
#
# COMPACT_ATOMS: atom_id res chain seq x y z
N ARG A 1 0.88 13.79 -4.63
CA ARG A 1 -0.06 12.75 -5.08
C ARG A 1 0.78 11.56 -5.47
N GLY A 2 0.61 10.42 -4.80
CA GLY A 2 1.30 9.18 -5.13
C GLY A 2 0.61 8.43 -6.29
N ASP A 3 1.29 7.43 -6.84
CA ASP A 3 0.75 6.54 -7.88
C ASP A 3 -0.26 5.55 -7.28
N TRP A 4 0.00 5.02 -6.08
CA TRP A 4 -0.83 4.07 -5.30
C TRP A 4 -1.25 2.77 -6.01
N GLY A 5 -1.09 2.70 -7.33
CA GLY A 5 -1.44 1.58 -8.17
C GLY A 5 -2.95 1.41 -8.34
N GLU A 6 -3.38 0.15 -8.44
CA GLU A 6 -4.76 -0.27 -8.64
C GLU A 6 -5.56 -0.24 -7.32
N THR A 7 -5.61 0.93 -6.67
CA THR A 7 -6.45 1.15 -5.49
C THR A 7 -7.71 1.93 -5.85
N ASP A 8 -8.77 1.70 -5.09
CA ASP A 8 -9.97 2.54 -5.17
C ASP A 8 -9.70 3.98 -4.68
N GLU A 9 -10.65 4.88 -4.95
CA GLU A 9 -10.50 6.30 -4.60
C GLU A 9 -10.46 6.53 -3.09
N ALA A 10 -11.15 5.70 -2.30
CA ALA A 10 -11.16 5.82 -0.84
C ALA A 10 -9.78 5.51 -0.26
N THR A 11 -9.15 4.43 -0.71
CA THR A 11 -7.79 4.03 -0.33
C THR A 11 -6.77 5.04 -0.82
N ARG A 12 -6.94 5.56 -2.04
CA ARG A 12 -6.12 6.63 -2.60
C ARG A 12 -6.14 7.88 -1.70
N GLN A 13 -7.34 8.29 -1.30
CA GLN A 13 -7.51 9.45 -0.45
C GLN A 13 -6.97 9.22 0.97
N ALA A 14 -7.16 8.02 1.53
CA ALA A 14 -6.55 7.62 2.79
C ALA A 14 -5.03 7.72 2.73
N ASN A 15 -4.39 7.20 1.67
CA ASN A 15 -2.93 7.31 1.49
C ASN A 15 -2.46 8.76 1.34
N ASP A 16 -3.20 9.60 0.59
CA ASP A 16 -2.84 11.02 0.42
C ASP A 16 -2.89 11.81 1.75
N VAL A 17 -3.74 11.39 2.70
CA VAL A 17 -3.75 11.90 4.09
C VAL A 17 -2.61 11.29 4.90
N ALA A 18 -2.45 9.97 4.85
CA ALA A 18 -1.47 9.20 5.61
C ALA A 18 -0.03 9.64 5.34
N ILE A 19 0.31 10.13 4.14
CA ILE A 19 1.64 10.71 3.81
C ILE A 19 2.11 11.74 4.85
N ARG A 20 1.19 12.49 5.47
CA ARG A 20 1.51 13.58 6.41
C ARG A 20 1.16 13.26 7.87
N GLY A 21 0.62 12.07 8.12
CA GLY A 21 0.21 11.62 9.45
C GLY A 21 0.98 10.37 9.86
N ASP A 22 0.49 9.74 10.92
CA ASP A 22 1.05 8.49 11.47
C ASP A 22 0.10 7.32 11.17
N ASP A 23 -0.44 7.28 9.95
CA ASP A 23 -1.34 6.21 9.48
C ASP A 23 -0.59 5.32 8.48
N PRO A 24 -0.93 4.01 8.40
CA PRO A 24 -0.28 3.13 7.45
C PRO A 24 -0.76 3.46 6.02
N MET A 25 0.13 3.23 5.05
CA MET A 25 -0.20 3.37 3.62
C MET A 25 -0.28 2.00 2.96
N ILE A 26 -1.29 1.80 2.11
CA ILE A 26 -1.50 0.52 1.40
C ILE A 26 -1.68 0.79 -0.09
N SER A 27 -0.85 0.16 -0.91
CA SER A 27 -0.91 0.24 -2.37
C SER A 27 -0.96 -1.16 -3.00
N HIS A 28 -1.56 -1.26 -4.18
CA HIS A 28 -1.66 -2.51 -4.93
C HIS A 28 -1.11 -2.31 -6.33
N PHE A 29 -0.09 -3.07 -6.72
CA PHE A 29 0.51 -2.96 -8.06
C PHE A 29 0.37 -4.27 -8.80
N ARG A 30 -0.33 -4.23 -9.94
CA ARG A 30 -0.38 -5.37 -10.86
C ARG A 30 0.90 -5.42 -11.68
N ILE A 31 1.62 -6.53 -11.58
CA ILE A 31 2.88 -6.76 -12.30
C ILE A 31 2.63 -7.58 -13.56
N THR A 32 1.78 -8.60 -13.45
CA THR A 32 1.23 -9.38 -14.57
C THR A 32 -0.28 -9.55 -14.36
N PRO A 33 -1.05 -10.03 -15.34
CA PRO A 33 -2.48 -10.25 -15.14
C PRO A 33 -2.81 -11.13 -13.92
N GLU A 34 -1.93 -12.07 -13.59
CA GLU A 34 -2.06 -13.04 -12.48
C GLU A 34 -1.31 -12.63 -11.19
N LEU A 35 -0.44 -11.62 -11.25
CA LEU A 35 0.43 -11.22 -10.14
C LEU A 35 0.15 -9.79 -9.69
N VAL A 36 -0.27 -9.65 -8.43
CA VAL A 36 -0.42 -8.36 -7.74
C VAL A 36 0.53 -8.32 -6.56
N LEU A 37 1.21 -7.20 -6.35
CA LEU A 37 1.98 -6.91 -5.16
C LEU A 37 1.21 -5.94 -4.27
N ILE A 38 1.18 -6.25 -2.98
CA ILE A 38 0.69 -5.35 -1.94
C ILE A 38 1.92 -4.67 -1.32
N VAL A 39 1.94 -3.34 -1.38
CA VAL A 39 2.97 -2.52 -0.74
C VAL A 39 2.34 -1.85 0.47
N LYS A 40 2.82 -2.20 1.66
CA LYS A 40 2.36 -1.63 2.93
C LYS A 40 3.50 -0.86 3.57
N THR A 41 3.23 0.37 3.97
CA THR A 41 4.17 1.17 4.76
C THR A 41 3.57 1.39 6.14
N SER A 42 4.35 1.09 7.19
CA SER A 42 3.94 1.21 8.59
C SER A 42 3.53 2.62 8.95
N GLU A 43 2.75 2.77 10.03
CA GLU A 43 2.28 4.04 10.59
C GLU A 43 3.40 5.09 10.77
N ASP A 44 4.57 4.66 11.26
CA ASP A 44 5.73 5.54 11.47
C ASP A 44 6.54 5.84 10.19
N HIS A 45 6.08 5.30 9.05
CA HIS A 45 6.69 5.37 7.72
C HIS A 45 8.13 4.85 7.65
N ARG A 46 8.59 4.06 8.64
CA ARG A 46 9.98 3.54 8.67
C ARG A 46 10.12 2.19 8.00
N THR A 47 9.05 1.43 7.94
CA THR A 47 9.06 0.07 7.41
C THR A 47 8.11 -0.02 6.23
N THR A 48 8.63 -0.51 5.10
CA THR A 48 7.81 -0.88 3.96
C THR A 48 7.97 -2.37 3.71
N VAL A 49 6.84 -3.09 3.67
CA VAL A 49 6.77 -4.49 3.28
C VAL A 49 6.13 -4.57 1.91
N ILE A 50 6.74 -5.36 1.03
CA ILE A 50 6.20 -5.73 -0.27
C ILE A 50 5.88 -7.21 -0.18
N GLN A 51 4.64 -7.57 -0.42
CA GLN A 51 4.17 -8.94 -0.25
C GLN A 51 3.14 -9.34 -1.31
N LEU A 52 3.01 -10.64 -1.53
CA LEU A 52 1.93 -11.24 -2.30
C LEU A 52 0.64 -11.28 -1.46
N PRO A 53 -0.55 -11.29 -2.08
CA PRO A 53 -1.83 -11.38 -1.35
C PRO A 53 -1.96 -12.63 -0.46
N GLU A 54 -1.28 -13.72 -0.82
CA GLU A 54 -1.25 -14.98 -0.08
C GLU A 54 -0.21 -15.02 1.06
N GLU A 55 0.72 -14.06 1.10
CA GLU A 55 1.69 -13.97 2.19
C GLU A 55 1.01 -13.48 3.48
N ARG A 56 1.50 -13.96 4.62
CA ARG A 56 0.94 -13.60 5.91
C ARG A 56 1.31 -12.17 6.23
N ASP A 57 0.33 -11.40 6.71
CA ASP A 57 0.56 -10.00 7.05
C ASP A 57 1.69 -9.83 8.08
N MET A 58 2.65 -8.97 7.75
CA MET A 58 3.93 -8.84 8.47
C MET A 58 4.07 -7.55 9.26
N ILE A 59 3.12 -6.62 9.16
CA ILE A 59 3.07 -5.33 9.86
C ILE A 59 1.67 -5.01 10.31
#